data_AF-B2AZR9-F1
#
_entry.id   AF-B2AZR9-F1
#
_cell.length_a   1.000
_cell.length_b   1.000
_cell.length_c   1.000
_cell.angle_alpha   90.00
_cell.angle_beta   90.00
_cell.angle_gamma   90.00
#
_symmetry.space_group_name_H-M   'P 1'
#
loop_
_entity.id
_entity.type
_entity.pdbx_description
1 polymer ?
#
loop_
_entity_poly.entity_id
_entity_poly.type
_entity_poly.pdbx_seq_one_letter_code
_entity_poly.pdbx_strand_id
1 'polypeptide(L)'
;MALNLLSLAPLLGYAFALPQSQPSASPNIQNLAMWGTGCPLGAAGLMSGVRNGTPIFSFSEWGLVLPNVDDPESETTASKFCTEEITLNNGPVGFQLRIETVTVGGWAELEEGTKLVVEAETKLGDVVAGGQTTRVTSGDLKGNDLEVSLDILPFVYSACVDESGTVPKIVIKTTVSLVGEKRADGTVSKGVVGGAKALGVHFSPVWRPCARPMAKTI
;
A
#
# COMPACT_ATOMS: atom_id res chain seq x y z
N MET A 1 55.84 47.65 0.19
CA MET A 1 56.43 46.31 0.05
C MET A 1 55.80 45.44 1.12
N ALA A 2 54.91 44.52 0.73
CA ALA A 2 54.29 43.44 1.53
C ALA A 2 53.46 43.87 2.78
N LEU A 3 52.40 43.20 3.23
CA LEU A 3 51.94 41.83 3.02
C LEU A 3 50.40 41.77 3.19
N ASN A 4 49.71 41.05 2.30
CA ASN A 4 48.30 40.69 2.37
C ASN A 4 48.03 39.73 3.54
N LEU A 5 46.99 40.00 4.33
CA LEU A 5 46.38 39.03 5.25
C LEU A 5 45.03 38.57 4.66
N LEU A 6 45.06 37.46 3.93
CA LEU A 6 43.88 36.71 3.53
C LEU A 6 43.38 35.91 4.74
N SER A 7 42.23 36.30 5.30
CA SER A 7 41.53 35.49 6.29
C SER A 7 40.81 34.33 5.59
N LEU A 8 41.23 33.10 5.85
CA LEU A 8 40.45 31.90 5.54
C LEU A 8 39.25 31.83 6.50
N ALA A 9 38.04 31.98 5.96
CA ALA A 9 36.82 31.60 6.66
C ALA A 9 36.65 30.07 6.58
N PRO A 10 36.28 29.39 7.69
CA PRO A 10 35.96 27.98 7.65
C PRO A 10 34.59 27.78 7.00
N LEU A 11 34.57 27.11 5.86
CA LEU A 11 33.38 26.51 5.27
C LEU A 11 32.84 25.47 6.26
N LEU A 12 31.88 25.87 7.10
CA LEU A 12 31.05 24.96 7.89
C LEU A 12 30.33 24.03 6.92
N GLY A 13 30.79 22.78 6.89
CA GLY A 13 30.26 21.72 6.06
C GLY A 13 28.78 21.47 6.37
N TYR A 14 27.93 21.79 5.40
CA TYR A 14 26.65 21.13 5.27
C TYR A 14 26.92 19.65 5.03
N ALA A 15 26.78 18.85 6.08
CA ALA A 15 26.67 17.41 5.95
C ALA A 15 25.35 17.13 5.20
N PHE A 16 25.42 17.02 3.88
CA PHE A 16 24.39 16.38 3.10
C PHE A 16 24.28 14.94 3.63
N ALA A 17 23.22 14.66 4.40
CA ALA A 17 22.87 13.31 4.75
C ALA A 17 22.67 12.54 3.43
N LEU A 18 23.63 11.68 3.10
CA LEU A 18 23.51 10.79 1.95
C LEU A 18 22.19 10.01 2.08
N PRO A 19 21.44 9.82 0.98
CA PRO A 19 20.23 8.99 1.01
C PRO A 19 20.62 7.64 1.60
N GLN A 20 20.04 7.31 2.77
CA GLN A 20 20.34 6.06 3.45
C GLN A 20 19.97 4.91 2.52
N SER A 21 21.00 4.17 2.09
CA SER A 21 20.86 3.04 1.18
C SER A 21 19.87 2.03 1.77
N GLN A 22 18.88 1.60 0.98
CA GLN A 22 18.09 0.42 1.30
C GLN A 22 19.03 -0.74 1.69
N PRO A 23 18.68 -1.54 2.70
CA PRO A 23 19.48 -2.69 3.10
C PRO A 23 19.70 -3.62 1.90
N SER A 24 20.92 -4.15 1.75
CA SER A 24 21.29 -5.04 0.65
C SER A 24 20.65 -6.43 0.72
N ALA A 25 19.99 -6.75 1.84
CA ALA A 25 19.27 -7.99 2.05
C ALA A 25 17.79 -7.79 1.72
N SER A 26 17.28 -8.60 0.78
CA SER A 26 15.84 -8.70 0.50
C SER A 26 15.24 -9.80 1.38
N PRO A 27 14.30 -9.48 2.27
CA PRO A 27 13.60 -10.50 3.04
C PRO A 27 12.86 -11.47 2.12
N ASN A 28 12.73 -12.73 2.53
CA ASN A 28 11.92 -13.71 1.80
C ASN A 28 10.57 -13.89 2.48
N ILE A 29 9.53 -14.17 1.67
CA ILE A 29 8.22 -14.54 2.19
C ILE A 29 8.32 -15.94 2.80
N GLN A 30 8.16 -16.03 4.11
CA GLN A 30 8.09 -17.30 4.83
C GLN A 30 6.66 -17.85 4.86
N ASN A 31 5.68 -16.96 5.07
CA ASN A 31 4.28 -17.32 5.08
C ASN A 31 3.44 -16.18 4.49
N LEU A 32 2.38 -16.57 3.79
CA LEU A 32 1.35 -15.68 3.26
C LEU A 32 -0.02 -16.32 3.54
N ALA A 33 -0.84 -15.64 4.33
CA ALA A 33 -2.23 -16.01 4.55
C ALA A 33 -3.13 -14.89 4.05
N MET A 34 -4.26 -15.26 3.45
CA MET A 34 -5.20 -14.32 2.85
C MET A 34 -6.64 -14.72 3.17
N TRP A 35 -7.47 -13.75 3.53
CA TRP A 35 -8.90 -13.98 3.77
C TRP A 35 -9.75 -12.72 3.52
N GLY A 36 -10.96 -12.95 3.02
CA GLY A 36 -11.91 -11.90 2.66
C GLY A 36 -12.66 -12.22 1.37
N THR A 37 -13.67 -11.42 1.05
CA THR A 37 -14.53 -11.61 -0.12
C THR A 37 -13.90 -11.17 -1.44
N GLY A 38 -12.81 -10.39 -1.38
CA GLY A 38 -11.99 -10.00 -2.53
C GLY A 38 -10.66 -10.74 -2.64
N CYS A 39 -10.36 -11.64 -1.70
CA CYS A 39 -9.16 -12.47 -1.76
C CYS A 39 -9.31 -13.62 -2.77
N PRO A 40 -8.20 -14.13 -3.32
CA PRO A 40 -8.23 -15.27 -4.22
C PRO A 40 -8.72 -16.54 -3.52
N LEU A 41 -9.42 -17.41 -4.25
CA LEU A 41 -9.82 -18.72 -3.73
C LEU A 41 -8.69 -19.75 -3.93
N GLY A 42 -8.21 -20.32 -2.83
CA GLY A 42 -7.14 -21.34 -2.83
C GLY A 42 -5.72 -20.76 -3.02
N ALA A 43 -4.77 -21.57 -3.47
CA ALA A 43 -3.40 -21.11 -3.76
C ALA A 43 -3.29 -20.24 -5.03
N ALA A 44 -4.42 -19.89 -5.65
CA ALA A 44 -4.51 -19.19 -6.91
C ALA A 44 -4.47 -17.66 -6.70
N GLY A 45 -3.31 -17.15 -6.28
CA GLY A 45 -2.98 -15.73 -6.26
C GLY A 45 -1.50 -15.58 -6.54
N LEU A 46 -1.07 -16.07 -7.70
CA LEU A 46 0.34 -16.06 -8.10
C LEU A 46 0.79 -14.60 -8.16
N MET A 47 1.80 -14.27 -7.36
CA MET A 47 2.62 -13.07 -7.51
C MET A 47 2.74 -12.72 -8.99
N SER A 48 2.09 -11.63 -9.41
CA SER A 48 2.04 -11.22 -10.82
C SER A 48 3.33 -10.52 -11.25
N GLY A 49 4.14 -10.13 -10.27
CA GLY A 49 5.48 -9.60 -10.48
C GLY A 49 6.10 -9.14 -9.17
N VAL A 50 7.23 -8.43 -9.30
CA VAL A 50 7.91 -7.79 -8.17
C VAL A 50 8.13 -6.33 -8.53
N ARG A 51 7.80 -5.43 -7.61
CA ARG A 51 8.11 -3.99 -7.71
C ARG A 51 8.87 -3.59 -6.45
N ASN A 52 10.04 -2.97 -6.62
CA ASN A 52 10.91 -2.54 -5.52
C ASN A 52 11.24 -3.66 -4.50
N GLY A 53 11.44 -4.89 -4.98
CA GLY A 53 11.75 -6.05 -4.12
C GLY A 53 10.57 -6.61 -3.34
N THR A 54 9.33 -6.20 -3.64
CA THR A 54 8.10 -6.72 -3.01
C THR A 54 7.14 -7.31 -4.03
N PRO A 55 6.40 -8.38 -3.65
CA PRO A 55 5.46 -9.03 -4.54
C PRO A 55 4.30 -8.08 -4.90
N ILE A 56 3.92 -8.08 -6.17
CA ILE A 56 2.61 -7.60 -6.60
C ILE A 56 1.69 -8.80 -6.60
N PHE A 57 0.53 -8.67 -5.98
CA PHE A 57 -0.49 -9.71 -6.03
C PHE A 57 -1.66 -9.24 -6.90
N SER A 58 -2.22 -10.14 -7.71
CA SER A 58 -3.35 -9.81 -8.59
C SER A 58 -4.44 -10.86 -8.46
N PHE A 59 -5.67 -10.40 -8.20
CA PHE A 59 -6.81 -11.27 -7.88
C PHE A 59 -8.01 -10.96 -8.78
N SER A 60 -8.61 -12.02 -9.32
CA SER A 60 -9.82 -11.93 -10.16
C SER A 60 -11.09 -11.72 -9.34
N GLU A 61 -11.02 -12.06 -8.06
CA GLU A 61 -12.09 -12.13 -7.08
C GLU A 61 -12.54 -10.74 -6.61
N TRP A 62 -11.79 -9.70 -6.95
CA TRP A 62 -12.16 -8.30 -6.75
C TRP A 62 -13.32 -7.81 -7.62
N GLY A 63 -13.87 -8.63 -8.52
CA GLY A 63 -15.00 -8.25 -9.37
C GLY A 63 -16.17 -7.65 -8.57
N LEU A 64 -16.40 -6.35 -8.74
CA LEU A 64 -17.51 -5.58 -8.19
C LEU A 64 -18.34 -5.03 -9.34
N VAL A 65 -19.67 -5.10 -9.20
CA VAL A 65 -20.62 -4.62 -10.20
C VAL A 65 -21.76 -3.91 -9.48
N LEU A 66 -22.04 -2.67 -9.88
CA LEU A 66 -23.29 -1.98 -9.62
C LEU A 66 -24.07 -1.92 -10.95
N PRO A 67 -25.06 -2.80 -11.15
CA PRO A 67 -25.86 -2.77 -12.38
C PRO A 67 -26.81 -1.56 -12.39
N ASN A 68 -27.27 -1.12 -13.58
CA ASN A 68 -28.52 -0.35 -13.60
C ASN A 68 -29.57 -1.31 -13.14
N VAL A 69 -30.25 -0.96 -12.09
CA VAL A 69 -31.47 -1.65 -11.75
C VAL A 69 -32.52 -0.56 -11.60
N ASP A 70 -33.63 -0.74 -12.32
CA ASP A 70 -34.82 0.12 -12.24
C ASP A 70 -35.61 -0.15 -10.95
N ASP A 71 -34.90 -0.51 -9.87
CA ASP A 71 -35.46 -0.84 -8.58
C ASP A 71 -34.98 0.22 -7.56
N PRO A 72 -35.90 1.02 -6.99
CA PRO A 72 -35.55 2.02 -6.00
C PRO A 72 -34.97 1.45 -4.70
N GLU A 73 -35.07 0.14 -4.45
CA GLU A 73 -34.47 -0.59 -3.33
C GLU A 73 -33.07 -1.16 -3.65
N SER A 74 -32.58 -0.96 -4.88
CA SER A 74 -31.29 -1.48 -5.31
C SER A 74 -30.14 -1.03 -4.42
N GLU A 75 -29.19 -1.94 -4.21
CA GLU A 75 -27.96 -1.64 -3.50
C GLU A 75 -27.22 -0.48 -4.18
N THR A 76 -27.07 0.63 -3.47
CA THR A 76 -26.25 1.77 -3.92
C THR A 76 -24.78 1.54 -3.66
N THR A 77 -24.40 0.38 -3.09
CA THR A 77 -23.03 0.10 -2.70
C THR A 77 -22.72 -1.38 -2.81
N ALA A 78 -21.62 -1.70 -3.49
CA ALA A 78 -21.05 -3.05 -3.55
C ALA A 78 -19.63 -2.99 -3.01
N SER A 79 -19.28 -3.85 -2.06
CA SER A 79 -17.98 -3.82 -1.39
C SER A 79 -17.35 -5.19 -1.24
N LYS A 80 -16.04 -5.23 -1.39
CA LYS A 80 -15.19 -6.39 -1.10
C LYS A 80 -13.98 -5.94 -0.30
N PHE A 81 -13.42 -6.88 0.45
CA PHE A 81 -12.15 -6.66 1.14
C PHE A 81 -11.27 -7.89 1.03
N CYS A 82 -9.97 -7.67 1.16
CA CYS A 82 -8.99 -8.73 1.30
C CYS A 82 -8.00 -8.34 2.39
N THR A 83 -7.74 -9.26 3.31
CA THR A 83 -6.68 -9.12 4.32
C THR A 83 -5.54 -10.05 3.98
N GLU A 84 -4.36 -9.49 3.86
CA GLU A 84 -3.09 -10.17 3.61
C GLU A 84 -2.27 -10.17 4.90
N GLU A 85 -1.85 -11.35 5.34
CA GLU A 85 -0.94 -11.53 6.46
C GLU A 85 0.36 -12.16 5.96
N ILE A 86 1.45 -11.40 6.09
CA ILE A 86 2.75 -11.72 5.49
C ILE A 86 3.77 -11.82 6.61
N THR A 87 4.47 -12.96 6.66
CA THR A 87 5.63 -13.15 7.52
C THR A 87 6.88 -13.20 6.64
N LEU A 88 7.85 -12.34 6.94
CA LEU A 88 9.13 -12.30 6.23
C LEU A 88 10.26 -12.78 7.15
N ASN A 89 11.19 -13.54 6.58
CA ASN A 89 12.45 -13.92 7.23
C ASN A 89 13.65 -13.30 6.51
N ASN A 90 14.86 -13.47 7.08
CA ASN A 90 16.10 -12.88 6.57
C ASN A 90 16.02 -11.36 6.40
N GLY A 91 15.26 -10.71 7.29
CA GLY A 91 15.22 -9.27 7.41
C GLY A 91 16.59 -8.68 7.80
N PRO A 92 16.84 -7.42 7.41
CA PRO A 92 18.10 -6.75 7.73
C PRO A 92 18.18 -6.42 9.22
N VAL A 93 19.04 -7.13 9.95
CA VAL A 93 19.27 -6.93 11.39
C VAL A 93 19.59 -5.47 11.70
N GLY A 94 18.95 -4.92 12.73
CA GLY A 94 19.14 -3.53 13.15
C GLY A 94 18.41 -2.52 12.27
N PHE A 95 17.43 -2.93 11.48
CA PHE A 95 16.52 -2.04 10.75
C PHE A 95 15.08 -2.15 11.25
N GLN A 96 14.31 -1.09 11.02
CA GLN A 96 12.86 -1.06 11.15
C GLN A 96 12.23 -0.89 9.77
N LEU A 97 11.02 -1.40 9.64
CA LEU A 97 10.20 -1.35 8.43
C LEU A 97 8.99 -0.45 8.69
N ARG A 98 8.53 0.28 7.68
CA ARG A 98 7.16 0.78 7.61
C ARG A 98 6.54 0.46 6.25
N ILE A 99 5.22 0.42 6.18
CA ILE A 99 4.52 0.43 4.90
C ILE A 99 4.37 1.89 4.49
N GLU A 100 4.91 2.27 3.34
CA GLU A 100 4.82 3.65 2.84
C GLU A 100 3.60 3.86 1.98
N THR A 101 3.43 3.02 0.96
CA THR A 101 2.30 3.09 0.05
C THR A 101 1.64 1.73 -0.11
N VAL A 102 0.31 1.75 -0.29
CA VAL A 102 -0.45 0.64 -0.86
C VAL A 102 -1.01 1.12 -2.19
N THR A 103 -0.71 0.41 -3.27
CA THR A 103 -1.19 0.71 -4.61
C THR A 103 -2.21 -0.35 -5.04
N VAL A 104 -3.39 0.10 -5.44
CA VAL A 104 -4.43 -0.72 -6.04
C VAL A 104 -4.52 -0.35 -7.51
N GLY A 105 -4.41 -1.33 -8.40
CA GLY A 105 -4.47 -1.11 -9.84
C GLY A 105 -5.23 -2.19 -10.58
N GLY A 106 -5.58 -1.92 -11.83
CA GLY A 106 -6.29 -2.86 -12.71
C GLY A 106 -7.28 -2.12 -13.60
N TRP A 107 -8.50 -2.63 -13.69
CA TRP A 107 -9.50 -2.10 -14.61
C TRP A 107 -10.76 -1.63 -13.87
N ALA A 108 -11.31 -0.49 -14.30
CA ALA A 108 -12.57 0.05 -13.83
C ALA A 108 -13.33 0.76 -14.96
N GLU A 109 -14.66 0.73 -14.89
CA GLU A 109 -15.54 1.54 -15.72
C GLU A 109 -16.62 2.14 -14.81
N LEU A 110 -16.66 3.46 -14.73
CA LEU A 110 -17.53 4.20 -13.82
C LEU A 110 -18.42 5.13 -14.65
N GLU A 111 -19.73 5.07 -14.41
CA GLU A 111 -20.66 6.07 -14.93
C GLU A 111 -20.57 7.36 -14.11
N GLU A 112 -21.01 8.48 -14.69
CA GLU A 112 -21.21 9.72 -13.95
C GLU A 112 -22.16 9.49 -12.76
N GLY A 113 -21.76 10.00 -11.58
CA GLY A 113 -22.42 9.76 -10.29
C GLY A 113 -21.87 8.57 -9.51
N THR A 114 -21.14 7.65 -10.15
CA THR A 114 -20.51 6.51 -9.46
C THR A 114 -19.10 6.86 -8.99
N LYS A 115 -18.79 6.47 -7.76
CA LYS A 115 -17.44 6.57 -7.19
C LYS A 115 -16.94 5.22 -6.72
N LEU A 116 -15.66 4.98 -6.90
CA LEU A 116 -14.92 3.91 -6.29
C LEU A 116 -14.21 4.44 -5.04
N VAL A 117 -14.42 3.80 -3.90
CA VAL A 117 -13.72 4.07 -2.65
C VAL A 117 -12.70 2.97 -2.44
N VAL A 118 -11.44 3.36 -2.25
CA VAL A 118 -10.35 2.42 -1.93
C VAL A 118 -9.81 2.78 -0.56
N GLU A 119 -9.74 1.79 0.32
CA GLU A 119 -9.22 1.93 1.67
C GLU A 119 -8.13 0.88 1.91
N ALA A 120 -7.06 1.28 2.59
CA ALA A 120 -6.01 0.39 3.04
C ALA A 120 -5.73 0.63 4.53
N GLU A 121 -5.71 -0.43 5.32
CA GLU A 121 -5.33 -0.44 6.73
C GLU A 121 -4.13 -1.36 6.91
N THR A 122 -3.14 -0.96 7.70
CA THR A 122 -1.90 -1.71 7.88
C THR A 122 -1.59 -1.97 9.36
N LYS A 123 -0.96 -3.12 9.64
CA LYS A 123 -0.39 -3.45 10.95
C LYS A 123 1.00 -4.05 10.79
N LEU A 124 1.84 -3.83 11.81
CA LEU A 124 3.17 -4.40 11.95
C LEU A 124 3.24 -5.10 13.31
N GLY A 125 3.22 -6.43 13.32
CA GLY A 125 2.87 -7.23 14.48
C GLY A 125 1.43 -6.94 14.91
N ASP A 126 1.25 -6.65 16.20
CA ASP A 126 -0.06 -6.28 16.76
C ASP A 126 -0.32 -4.75 16.76
N VAL A 127 0.62 -3.96 16.22
CA VAL A 127 0.55 -2.49 16.22
C VAL A 127 -0.10 -1.99 14.94
N VAL A 128 -1.12 -1.14 15.07
CA VAL A 128 -1.70 -0.41 13.94
C VAL A 128 -0.64 0.51 13.34
N ALA A 129 -0.29 0.25 12.08
CA ALA A 129 0.80 0.94 11.40
C ALA A 129 0.31 2.11 10.51
N GLY A 130 -1.01 2.27 10.38
CA GLY A 130 -1.65 3.38 9.69
C GLY A 130 -2.71 2.90 8.71
N GLY A 131 -3.40 3.84 8.09
CA GLY A 131 -4.37 3.58 7.05
C GLY A 131 -4.69 4.82 6.25
N GLN A 132 -5.36 4.63 5.12
CA GLN A 132 -5.75 5.71 4.24
C GLN A 132 -6.97 5.31 3.41
N THR A 133 -7.76 6.30 3.01
CA THR A 133 -8.89 6.14 2.11
C THR A 133 -8.82 7.18 1.00
N THR A 134 -9.18 6.77 -0.21
CA THR A 134 -9.32 7.69 -1.34
C THR A 134 -10.55 7.35 -2.18
N ARG A 135 -10.94 8.30 -3.02
CA ARG A 135 -12.10 8.20 -3.91
C ARG A 135 -11.65 8.43 -5.33
N VAL A 136 -12.18 7.62 -6.24
CA VAL A 136 -11.91 7.65 -7.67
C VAL A 136 -13.24 7.80 -8.39
N THR A 137 -13.28 8.71 -9.35
CA THR A 137 -14.40 8.96 -10.25
C THR A 137 -14.00 8.57 -11.67
N SER A 138 -14.95 8.60 -12.61
CA SER A 138 -14.67 8.32 -14.03
C SER A 138 -13.59 9.23 -14.63
N GLY A 139 -13.49 10.49 -14.17
CA GLY A 139 -12.49 11.45 -14.63
C GLY A 139 -11.07 11.17 -14.14
N ASP A 140 -10.89 10.33 -13.13
CA ASP A 140 -9.58 9.96 -12.59
C ASP A 140 -8.93 8.78 -13.34
N LEU A 141 -9.71 8.09 -14.19
CA LEU A 141 -9.26 6.93 -14.95
C LEU A 141 -8.49 7.35 -16.22
N LYS A 142 -7.46 6.58 -16.57
CA LYS A 142 -6.78 6.72 -17.88
C LYS A 142 -7.42 5.75 -18.87
N GLY A 143 -8.47 6.21 -19.53
CA GLY A 143 -9.39 5.29 -20.22
C GLY A 143 -10.14 4.48 -19.16
N ASN A 144 -9.93 3.16 -19.14
CA ASN A 144 -10.51 2.29 -18.10
C ASN A 144 -9.43 1.71 -17.17
N ASP A 145 -8.19 2.22 -17.25
CA ASP A 145 -7.10 1.80 -16.38
C ASP A 145 -7.18 2.54 -15.04
N LEU A 146 -7.20 1.74 -13.97
CA LEU A 146 -7.20 2.18 -12.59
C LEU A 146 -5.78 2.03 -12.02
N GLU A 147 -5.24 3.10 -11.44
CA GLU A 147 -4.05 3.03 -10.58
C GLU A 147 -4.19 4.08 -9.48
N VAL A 148 -4.20 3.60 -8.23
CA VAL A 148 -4.42 4.42 -7.04
C VAL A 148 -3.35 4.07 -6.03
N SER A 149 -2.56 5.06 -5.62
CA SER A 149 -1.60 4.91 -4.53
C SER A 149 -2.08 5.63 -3.29
N LEU A 150 -2.12 4.90 -2.17
CA LEU A 150 -2.50 5.40 -0.86
C LEU A 150 -1.24 5.56 0.00
N ASP A 151 -0.91 6.79 0.37
CA ASP A 151 0.14 7.09 1.36
C ASP A 151 -0.37 6.74 2.76
N ILE A 152 0.26 5.74 3.38
CA ILE A 152 -0.19 5.19 4.66
C ILE A 152 0.27 6.10 5.80
N LEU A 153 -0.71 6.61 6.56
CA LEU A 153 -0.51 7.52 7.68
C LEU A 153 -1.21 7.00 8.95
N PRO A 154 -0.70 7.30 10.16
CA PRO A 154 0.59 7.95 10.44
C PRO A 154 1.78 7.05 10.09
N PHE A 155 2.98 7.65 9.94
CA PHE A 155 4.20 6.88 9.65
C PHE A 155 4.71 6.13 10.88
N VAL A 156 4.25 4.89 11.07
CA VAL A 156 4.69 4.01 12.16
C VAL A 156 5.72 3.03 11.64
N TYR A 157 6.89 3.01 12.30
CA TYR A 157 7.93 2.00 12.06
C TYR A 157 7.76 0.83 13.02
N SER A 158 8.08 -0.37 12.53
CA SER A 158 8.08 -1.61 13.29
C SER A 158 9.11 -1.62 14.42
N ALA A 159 9.05 -2.63 15.28
CA ALA A 159 10.20 -2.99 16.11
C ALA A 159 11.42 -3.30 15.23
N CYS A 160 12.62 -3.17 15.82
CA CYS A 160 13.87 -3.53 15.15
C CYS A 160 13.91 -5.02 14.85
N VAL A 161 14.36 -5.36 13.64
CA VAL A 161 14.72 -6.74 13.29
C VAL A 161 15.91 -7.15 14.14
N ASP A 162 15.74 -8.21 14.92
CA ASP A 162 16.77 -8.77 15.79
C ASP A 162 17.69 -9.74 15.05
N GLU A 163 18.59 -10.39 15.78
CA GLU A 163 19.56 -11.34 15.22
C GLU A 163 18.92 -12.57 14.56
N SER A 164 17.64 -12.86 14.82
CA SER A 164 16.92 -13.94 14.13
C SER A 164 16.61 -13.59 12.68
N GLY A 165 16.69 -12.31 12.30
CA GLY A 165 16.27 -11.83 10.99
C GLY A 165 14.74 -11.92 10.77
N THR A 166 13.96 -12.14 11.83
CA THR A 166 12.49 -12.18 11.74
C THR A 166 11.95 -10.76 11.62
N VAL A 167 11.18 -10.51 10.56
CA VAL A 167 10.49 -9.22 10.39
C VAL A 167 9.14 -9.29 11.09
N PRO A 168 8.70 -8.22 11.79
CA PRO A 168 7.36 -8.17 12.35
C PRO A 168 6.30 -8.46 11.30
N LYS A 169 5.32 -9.29 11.67
CA LYS A 169 4.22 -9.71 10.80
C LYS A 169 3.54 -8.52 10.15
N ILE A 170 3.45 -8.50 8.82
CA ILE A 170 2.80 -7.41 8.08
C ILE A 170 1.36 -7.83 7.84
N VAL A 171 0.40 -7.01 8.24
CA VAL A 171 -1.01 -7.21 7.89
C VAL A 171 -1.49 -6.03 7.07
N ILE A 172 -2.06 -6.28 5.90
CA ILE A 172 -2.62 -5.26 5.03
C ILE A 172 -4.07 -5.66 4.72
N LYS A 173 -5.02 -4.82 5.14
CA LYS A 173 -6.42 -4.98 4.76
C LYS A 173 -6.75 -3.92 3.72
N THR A 174 -7.07 -4.38 2.52
CA THR A 174 -7.56 -3.53 1.44
C THR A 174 -9.07 -3.70 1.33
N THR A 175 -9.81 -2.61 1.23
CA THR A 175 -11.25 -2.59 0.98
C THR A 175 -11.52 -1.77 -0.27
N VAL A 176 -12.34 -2.31 -1.17
CA VAL A 176 -12.75 -1.65 -2.40
C VAL A 176 -14.26 -1.61 -2.42
N SER A 177 -14.84 -0.43 -2.62
CA SER A 177 -16.28 -0.23 -2.63
C SER A 177 -16.72 0.62 -3.82
N LEU A 178 -17.65 0.12 -4.62
CA LEU A 178 -18.40 0.93 -5.56
C LEU A 178 -19.57 1.58 -4.84
N VAL A 179 -19.78 2.88 -5.06
CA VAL A 179 -20.91 3.63 -4.51
C VAL A 179 -21.59 4.38 -5.66
N GLY A 180 -22.82 4.00 -5.96
CA GLY A 180 -23.65 4.62 -6.98
C GLY A 180 -24.52 5.74 -6.43
N GLU A 181 -24.88 6.69 -7.29
CA GLU A 181 -25.81 7.78 -7.00
C GLU A 181 -27.20 7.40 -7.53
N LYS A 182 -28.23 7.65 -6.72
CA LYS A 182 -29.62 7.47 -7.13
C LYS A 182 -30.09 8.69 -7.93
N ARG A 183 -30.59 8.46 -9.13
CA ARG A 183 -31.07 9.48 -10.06
C ARG A 183 -32.54 9.82 -9.85
N ALA A 184 -32.96 10.92 -10.45
CA ALA A 184 -34.35 11.41 -10.37
C ALA A 184 -35.37 10.44 -10.98
N ASP A 185 -34.95 9.59 -11.93
CA ASP A 185 -35.77 8.54 -12.54
C ASP A 185 -35.87 7.26 -11.69
N GLY A 186 -35.22 7.25 -10.51
CA GLY A 186 -35.22 6.11 -9.59
C GLY A 186 -34.09 5.10 -9.83
N THR A 187 -33.34 5.24 -10.92
CA THR A 187 -32.19 4.36 -11.25
C THR A 187 -30.97 4.69 -10.40
N VAL A 188 -30.00 3.77 -10.33
CA VAL A 188 -28.71 3.96 -9.66
C VAL A 188 -27.59 3.96 -10.69
N SER A 189 -26.62 4.88 -10.54
CA SER A 189 -25.47 4.96 -11.44
C SER A 189 -24.61 3.68 -11.41
N LYS A 190 -24.09 3.33 -12.58
CA LYS A 190 -23.38 2.06 -12.81
C LYS A 190 -21.91 2.14 -12.50
N GLY A 191 -21.33 1.00 -12.13
CA GLY A 191 -19.88 0.85 -12.10
C GLY A 191 -19.47 -0.60 -12.13
N VAL A 192 -18.30 -0.87 -12.70
CA VAL A 192 -17.65 -2.17 -12.66
C VAL A 192 -16.18 -1.97 -12.32
N VAL A 193 -15.65 -2.81 -11.43
CA VAL A 193 -14.23 -2.81 -11.06
C VAL A 193 -13.74 -4.26 -11.01
N GLY A 194 -12.57 -4.52 -11.60
CA GLY A 194 -11.92 -5.83 -11.56
C GLY A 194 -12.66 -6.92 -12.36
N GLY A 195 -12.75 -8.11 -11.78
CA GLY A 195 -13.39 -9.28 -12.41
C GLY A 195 -12.44 -10.01 -13.35
N ALA A 196 -12.87 -10.28 -14.60
CA ALA A 196 -12.07 -10.98 -15.60
C ALA A 196 -10.72 -10.31 -15.94
N LYS A 197 -10.57 -9.02 -15.60
CA LYS A 197 -9.34 -8.24 -15.80
C LYS A 197 -8.47 -8.10 -14.55
N ALA A 198 -8.89 -8.70 -13.43
CA ALA A 198 -8.28 -8.66 -12.11
C ALA A 198 -8.06 -7.25 -11.52
N LEU A 199 -7.97 -7.17 -10.19
CA LEU A 199 -7.33 -6.03 -9.51
C LEU A 199 -6.05 -6.52 -8.85
N GLY A 200 -5.00 -5.72 -8.99
CA GLY A 200 -3.73 -5.88 -8.32
C GLY A 200 -3.66 -5.03 -7.05
N VAL A 201 -3.06 -5.60 -6.01
CA VAL A 201 -2.64 -4.87 -4.81
C VAL A 201 -1.12 -5.03 -4.69
N HIS A 202 -0.44 -3.92 -4.45
CA HIS A 202 1.00 -3.85 -4.23
C HIS A 202 1.26 -2.96 -3.02
N PHE A 203 2.21 -3.32 -2.16
CA PHE A 203 2.63 -2.45 -1.06
C PHE A 203 4.13 -2.18 -1.16
N SER A 204 4.54 -0.97 -0.79
CA SER A 204 5.95 -0.56 -0.80
C SER A 204 6.45 -0.38 0.63
N PRO A 205 7.35 -1.24 1.13
CA PRO A 205 7.98 -1.07 2.42
C PRO A 205 9.16 -0.09 2.33
N VAL A 206 9.34 0.69 3.37
CA VAL A 206 10.53 1.54 3.57
C VAL A 206 11.26 1.08 4.81
N TRP A 207 12.57 0.90 4.67
CA TRP A 207 13.47 0.48 5.74
C TRP A 207 14.27 1.67 6.26
N ARG A 208 14.55 1.68 7.56
CA ARG A 208 15.53 2.59 8.15
C ARG A 208 16.35 1.89 9.23
N PRO A 209 17.60 2.31 9.48
CA PRO A 209 18.36 1.82 10.62
C PRO A 209 17.65 2.14 11.95
N CYS A 210 17.75 1.22 12.90
CA CYS A 210 17.39 1.48 14.27
C CYS A 210 18.32 2.54 14.86
N ALA A 211 17.77 3.40 15.74
CA ALA A 211 18.63 4.21 16.58
C ALA A 211 19.50 3.26 17.42
N ARG A 212 20.82 3.35 17.28
CA ARG A 212 21.72 2.60 18.16
C ARG A 212 21.37 2.99 19.61
N PRO A 213 21.26 2.05 20.56
CA PRO A 213 21.34 2.45 21.95
C PRO A 213 22.62 3.27 22.11
N MET A 214 22.53 4.49 22.64
CA MET A 214 23.73 5.25 22.99
C MET A 214 24.60 4.31 23.82
N ALA A 215 25.82 4.07 23.36
CA ALA A 215 26.77 3.27 24.11
C ALA A 215 26.81 3.87 25.52
N LYS A 216 26.42 3.10 26.54
CA LYS A 216 26.72 3.48 27.92
C LYS A 216 28.23 3.62 27.98
N THR A 217 28.72 4.84 28.10
CA THR A 217 30.11 5.10 28.48
C THR A 217 30.31 4.39 29.81
N ILE A 218 31.13 3.33 29.79
CA ILE A 218 31.60 2.65 31.00
C ILE A 218 32.71 3.51 31.60
#